data_AF-B5JYF3-F1
#
_entry.id   AF-B5JYF3-F1
#
_cell.length_a   1.000
_cell.length_b   1.000
_cell.length_c   1.000
_cell.angle_alpha   90.00
_cell.angle_beta   90.00
_cell.angle_gamma   90.00
#
_symmetry.space_group_name_H-M   'P 1'
#
loop_
_entity.id
_entity.type
_entity.pdbx_description
1 polymer ?
#
loop_
_entity_poly.entity_id
_entity_poly.type
_entity_poly.pdbx_seq_one_letter_code
_entity_poly.pdbx_strand_id
1 'polypeptide(L)'
;MRHSRELSKLYREGIAECQNIAECGWRGRVSVAYEAEITPSAQPNPEISLPLSDYIRKRSQGGIEHKAEEQLELSIDGASQ
;
A
#
# COMPACT_ATOMS: atom_id res chain seq x y z
N MET A 1 23.57 17.31 -10.33
CA MET A 1 22.22 17.09 -10.88
C MET A 1 21.38 18.32 -10.60
N ARG A 2 20.88 19.01 -11.62
CA ARG A 2 20.09 20.23 -11.44
C ARG A 2 18.74 20.11 -12.13
N HIS A 3 17.93 19.18 -11.62
CA HIS A 3 16.47 19.01 -11.73
C HIS A 3 16.13 17.53 -11.97
N SER A 4 15.48 16.92 -10.99
CA SER A 4 14.79 15.64 -11.09
C SER A 4 13.30 15.90 -10.86
N ARG A 5 12.43 15.28 -11.68
CA ARG A 5 10.98 15.33 -11.49
C ARG A 5 10.50 13.90 -11.28
N GLU A 6 9.87 13.64 -10.14
CA GLU A 6 9.23 12.36 -9.86
C GLU A 6 7.88 12.33 -10.60
N LEU A 7 7.70 11.38 -11.52
CA LEU A 7 6.47 11.22 -12.30
C LEU A 7 5.54 10.16 -11.68
N SER A 8 6.11 9.17 -10.99
CA SER A 8 5.43 8.28 -10.03
C SER A 8 6.45 7.72 -9.03
N LYS A 9 6.01 7.16 -7.89
CA LYS A 9 6.93 6.58 -6.88
C LYS A 9 7.89 5.52 -7.46
N LEU A 10 7.51 4.87 -8.56
CA LEU A 10 8.22 3.75 -9.19
C LEU A 10 8.96 4.15 -10.47
N TYR A 11 8.66 5.32 -11.04
CA TYR A 11 9.25 5.77 -12.30
C TYR A 11 9.90 7.15 -12.14
N ARG A 12 11.21 7.18 -12.37
CA ARG A 12 12.03 8.41 -12.34
C ARG A 12 12.67 8.63 -13.69
N GLU A 13 12.50 9.84 -14.22
CA GLU A 13 13.19 10.30 -15.42
C GLU A 13 14.16 11.44 -15.05
N GLY A 14 15.36 11.39 -15.62
CA GLY A 14 16.38 12.43 -15.47
C GLY A 14 17.07 12.74 -16.78
N ILE A 15 17.68 13.93 -16.85
CA ILE A 15 18.60 14.30 -17.92
C ILE A 15 20.01 14.15 -17.37
N ALA A 16 20.83 13.37 -18.06
CA ALA A 16 22.25 13.29 -17.81
C ALA A 16 22.97 14.07 -18.92
N GLU A 17 23.80 15.03 -18.53
CA GLU A 17 24.59 15.82 -19.46
C GLU A 17 26.02 15.89 -18.95
N CYS A 18 26.98 15.71 -19.87
CA CYS A 18 28.36 15.99 -19.55
C CYS A 18 28.52 17.49 -19.24
N GLN A 19 29.19 17.78 -18.14
CA GLN A 19 29.41 19.15 -17.67
C GLN A 19 30.62 19.80 -18.36
N ASN A 20 31.57 19.00 -18.86
CA ASN A 20 32.74 19.47 -19.61
C ASN A 20 32.55 19.23 -21.12
N ILE A 21 31.86 20.16 -21.77
CA ILE A 21 31.51 20.08 -23.20
C ILE A 21 32.73 19.94 -24.12
N ALA A 22 33.90 20.44 -23.70
CA ALA A 22 35.12 20.40 -24.50
C ALA A 22 35.74 18.98 -24.57
N GLU A 23 35.44 18.12 -23.58
CA GLU A 23 35.97 16.76 -23.47
C GLU A 23 34.90 15.69 -23.68
N CYS A 24 33.65 15.98 -23.30
CA CYS A 24 32.50 15.14 -23.59
C CYS A 24 31.27 15.97 -23.98
N GLY A 25 30.81 15.83 -25.23
CA GLY A 25 29.69 16.61 -25.79
C GLY A 25 28.32 15.93 -25.67
N TRP A 26 28.16 14.91 -24.82
CA TRP A 26 26.95 14.10 -24.81
C TRP A 26 25.88 14.64 -23.84
N ARG A 27 24.63 14.45 -24.24
CA ARG A 27 23.43 14.67 -23.42
C ARG A 27 22.43 13.56 -23.71
N GLY A 28 21.92 12.93 -22.67
CA GLY A 28 21.00 11.80 -22.77
C GLY A 28 19.88 11.86 -21.74
N ARG A 29 18.79 11.17 -22.05
CA ARG A 29 17.72 10.87 -21.08
C ARG A 29 18.08 9.57 -20.37
N VAL A 30 17.90 9.55 -19.05
CA VAL A 30 18.04 8.35 -18.22
C VAL A 30 16.70 8.09 -17.56
N SER A 31 16.24 6.84 -17.63
CA SER A 31 15.04 6.39 -16.95
C SER A 31 15.38 5.21 -16.05
N VAL A 32 14.74 5.15 -14.89
CA VAL A 32 14.84 4.02 -13.95
C VAL A 32 13.41 3.56 -13.64
N ALA A 33 13.17 2.27 -13.86
CA ALA A 33 11.90 1.61 -13.58
C ALA A 33 12.14 0.39 -12.68
N TYR A 34 11.28 0.23 -11.68
CA TYR A 34 11.22 -0.97 -10.84
C TYR A 34 9.98 -1.76 -11.19
N GLU A 35 10.16 -2.97 -11.70
CA GLU A 35 9.10 -3.91 -12.02
C GLU A 35 9.14 -5.07 -11.01
N ALA A 36 7.99 -5.38 -10.42
CA ALA A 36 7.84 -6.49 -9.48
C ALA A 36 6.51 -7.20 -9.74
N GLU A 37 6.56 -8.51 -9.94
CA GLU A 37 5.38 -9.36 -10.03
C GLU A 37 5.30 -10.21 -8.76
N ILE A 38 4.25 -10.01 -7.96
CA ILE A 38 4.01 -10.76 -6.74
C ILE A 38 2.80 -11.66 -6.98
N THR A 39 3.06 -12.96 -7.13
CA THR A 39 1.99 -13.97 -7.19
C THR A 39 1.84 -14.59 -5.81
N PRO A 40 0.79 -14.27 -5.04
CA PRO A 40 0.59 -14.88 -3.73
C PRO A 40 0.34 -16.38 -3.88
N SER A 41 0.95 -17.19 -3.00
CA SER A 41 0.56 -18.60 -2.91
C SER A 41 -0.88 -18.69 -2.40
N ALA A 42 -1.68 -19.59 -2.98
CA ALA A 42 -3.01 -19.90 -2.44
C ALA A 42 -2.94 -20.64 -1.09
N GLN A 43 -1.74 -21.02 -0.65
CA GLN A 43 -1.50 -21.74 0.59
C GLN A 43 -0.58 -20.89 1.49
N PRO A 44 -1.14 -20.22 2.51
CA PRO A 44 -0.37 -19.51 3.51
C PRO A 44 0.56 -20.45 4.25
N ASN A 45 1.78 -20.00 4.60
CA ASN A 45 2.67 -20.77 5.46
C ASN A 45 2.11 -20.77 6.90
N PRO A 46 1.68 -21.92 7.46
CA PRO A 46 1.08 -21.98 8.79
C PRO A 46 2.07 -21.71 9.93
N GLU A 47 3.38 -21.80 9.67
CA GLU A 47 4.42 -21.47 10.65
C GLU A 47 4.58 -19.96 10.86
N ILE A 48 4.03 -19.14 9.95
CA ILE A 48 4.15 -17.68 9.98
C ILE A 48 2.83 -17.06 10.45
N SER A 49 2.84 -16.51 11.67
CA SER A 49 1.74 -15.69 12.18
C SER A 49 2.01 -14.21 11.90
N LEU A 50 1.30 -13.65 10.91
CA LEU A 50 1.38 -12.22 10.59
C LEU A 50 0.41 -11.41 11.47
N PRO A 51 0.79 -10.22 11.92
CA PRO A 51 -0.14 -9.33 12.63
C PRO A 51 -1.31 -8.96 11.73
N LEU A 52 -2.51 -8.82 12.32
CA LEU A 52 -3.69 -8.35 11.61
C LEU A 52 -3.44 -6.95 11.05
N SER A 53 -3.74 -6.75 9.77
CA SER A 53 -3.64 -5.43 9.15
C SER A 53 -4.62 -4.45 9.78
N ASP A 54 -4.27 -3.16 9.80
CA ASP A 54 -5.12 -2.11 10.34
C ASP A 54 -6.52 -2.08 9.70
N TYR A 55 -6.61 -2.46 8.42
CA TYR A 55 -7.88 -2.58 7.70
C TYR A 55 -8.80 -3.63 8.32
N ILE A 56 -8.26 -4.82 8.61
CA ILE A 56 -9.03 -5.90 9.24
C ILE A 56 -9.33 -5.57 10.70
N ARG A 57 -8.36 -5.00 11.43
CA ARG A 57 -8.52 -4.62 12.84
C ARG A 57 -9.67 -3.64 13.07
N LYS A 58 -9.79 -2.62 12.20
CA LYS A 58 -10.92 -1.66 12.27
C LYS A 58 -12.26 -2.33 12.01
N ARG A 59 -12.31 -3.29 11.08
CA ARG A 59 -13.54 -4.04 10.76
C ARG A 59 -13.97 -5.00 11.87
N SER A 60 -13.02 -5.63 12.56
CA SER A 60 -13.32 -6.50 13.70
C SER A 60 -13.86 -5.72 14.90
N GLN A 61 -13.48 -4.44 15.05
CA GLN A 61 -13.95 -3.59 16.15
C GLN A 61 -15.38 -3.08 15.90
N GLY A 62 -15.70 -2.68 14.66
CA GLY A 62 -17.07 -2.26 14.31
C GLY A 62 -18.09 -3.41 14.24
N GLY A 63 -17.65 -4.67 14.09
CA GLY A 63 -18.53 -5.84 14.08
C GLY A 63 -19.01 -6.29 15.47
N ILE A 64 -18.33 -5.87 16.55
CA ILE A 64 -18.73 -6.18 17.93
C ILE A 64 -19.80 -5.20 18.40
N GLU A 65 -19.71 -3.92 18.00
CA GLU A 65 -20.70 -2.89 18.36
C GLU A 65 -22.08 -3.20 17.76
N HIS A 66 -22.16 -3.56 16.47
CA HIS A 66 -23.45 -3.90 15.85
C HIS A 66 -24.10 -5.17 16.44
N LYS A 67 -23.31 -6.17 16.84
CA LYS A 67 -23.87 -7.36 17.53
C LYS A 67 -24.37 -7.04 18.93
N ALA A 68 -23.68 -6.16 19.65
CA ALA A 68 -24.08 -5.76 20.99
C ALA A 68 -25.36 -4.90 20.99
N GLU A 69 -25.54 -4.04 19.97
CA GLU A 69 -26.72 -3.20 19.80
C GLU A 69 -27.95 -4.03 19.39
N GLU A 70 -27.82 -4.93 18.40
CA GLU A 70 -28.88 -5.86 17.98
C GLU A 70 -29.33 -6.80 19.11
N GLN A 71 -28.39 -7.25 19.94
CA GLN A 71 -28.68 -8.14 21.07
C GLN A 71 -29.31 -7.41 22.27
N LEU A 72 -29.11 -6.09 22.39
CA LEU A 72 -29.77 -5.26 23.42
C LEU A 72 -31.22 -4.95 23.02
N GLU A 73 -31.48 -4.59 21.75
CA GLU A 73 -32.82 -4.31 21.22
C GLU A 73 -33.75 -5.55 21.32
N LEU A 74 -33.26 -6.74 20.93
CA LEU A 74 -34.05 -7.98 21.09
C LEU A 74 -34.39 -8.31 22.54
N SER A 75 -33.61 -7.85 23.53
CA SER A 75 -33.89 -8.09 24.94
C SER A 75 -34.95 -7.15 25.50
N ILE A 76 -35.09 -5.94 24.95
CA ILE A 76 -36.05 -4.93 25.39
C ILE A 76 -37.46 -5.26 24.89
N ASP A 77 -37.59 -5.73 23.64
CA ASP A 77 -38.87 -6.14 23.05
C ASP A 77 -39.41 -7.46 23.65
N GLY A 78 -38.53 -8.31 24.18
CA GLY A 78 -38.89 -9.54 24.91
C GLY A 78 -39.34 -9.32 26.35
N ALA A 79 -39.20 -8.11 26.91
CA ALA A 79 -39.54 -7.79 28.30
C ALA A 79 -40.91 -7.11 28.46
N SER A 80 -41.69 -6.97 27.38
CA SER A 80 -43.02 -6.31 27.37
C SER A 80 -44.18 -7.25 27.00
N GLN A 81 -44.11 -8.53 27.37
CA GLN A 81 -45.27 -9.44 27.40
C GLN A 81 -45.37 -10.18 28.73
#